data_AF-A0A8K0DBK1-F1
#
_entry.id   AF-A0A8K0DBK1-F1
#
_cell.length_a   1.000
_cell.length_b   1.000
_cell.length_c   1.000
_cell.angle_alpha   90.00
_cell.angle_beta   90.00
_cell.angle_gamma   90.00
#
_symmetry.space_group_name_H-M   'P 1'
#
loop_
_entity.id
_entity.type
_entity.pdbx_description
1 polymer ?
#
loop_
_entity_poly.entity_id
_entity_poly.type
_entity_poly.pdbx_seq_one_letter_code
_entity_poly.pdbx_strand_id
1 'polypeptide(L)'
;MYQSKYFAADAQDKDINDIFSDLLLSEEHLSKEGYDEGYTKGASEGNIEGYHLGYHRGAEIGAELGYYCGVVENLLMLHKENADPRIEKNKKHLETLKTLIESFPKHNSEEVDILALADNIRTLFKKVCALFKIDAAYPEADKLSF
;
A
#
# COMPACT_ATOMS: atom_id res chain seq x y z
N MET A 1 22.31 -67.44 1.27
CA MET A 1 21.70 -66.52 2.26
C MET A 1 22.83 -66.15 3.22
N TYR A 2 23.38 -64.94 3.31
CA TYR A 2 22.83 -63.58 3.27
C TYR A 2 23.83 -62.64 2.56
N GLN A 3 23.44 -62.08 1.41
CA GLN A 3 23.17 -60.65 1.17
C GLN A 3 24.30 -59.65 1.50
N SER A 4 25.02 -59.32 0.43
CA SER A 4 25.66 -58.03 0.17
C SER A 4 24.69 -56.86 0.39
N LYS A 5 25.08 -55.90 1.21
CA LYS A 5 24.53 -54.53 1.22
C LYS A 5 25.69 -53.56 1.49
N TYR A 6 26.55 -53.38 0.48
CA TYR A 6 27.29 -52.14 0.39
C TYR A 6 26.33 -51.05 -0.07
N PHE A 7 26.20 -50.02 0.75
CA PHE A 7 25.58 -48.75 0.40
C PHE A 7 26.27 -48.21 -0.86
N ALA A 8 25.61 -48.34 -2.01
CA ALA A 8 25.92 -47.51 -3.16
C ALA A 8 25.39 -46.10 -2.83
N ALA A 9 26.25 -45.30 -2.23
CA ALA A 9 26.12 -43.86 -2.36
C ALA A 9 26.23 -43.56 -3.87
N ASP A 10 25.23 -42.89 -4.43
CA ASP A 10 25.32 -42.27 -5.76
C ASP A 10 26.42 -41.18 -5.71
N ALA A 11 27.67 -41.62 -5.75
CA ALA A 11 28.79 -40.78 -6.13
C ALA A 11 28.82 -40.80 -7.65
N GLN A 12 28.08 -39.86 -8.24
CA GLN A 12 28.25 -39.52 -9.65
C GLN A 12 29.74 -39.21 -9.84
N ASP A 13 30.44 -40.04 -10.63
CA ASP A 13 31.86 -39.87 -10.94
C ASP A 13 32.00 -38.59 -11.74
N LYS A 14 32.17 -37.45 -11.04
CA LYS A 14 32.37 -36.15 -11.67
C LYS A 14 33.64 -36.25 -12.50
N ASP A 15 33.55 -35.91 -13.78
CA ASP A 15 34.72 -35.88 -14.67
C ASP A 15 35.80 -35.00 -14.02
N ILE A 16 37.06 -35.43 -14.06
CA ILE A 16 38.18 -34.68 -13.50
C ILE A 16 38.23 -33.26 -14.09
N ASN A 17 37.86 -33.09 -15.36
CA ASN A 17 37.77 -31.78 -16.01
C ASN A 17 36.66 -30.91 -15.40
N ASP A 18 35.53 -31.50 -14.98
CA ASP A 18 34.46 -30.77 -14.28
C ASP A 18 34.95 -30.31 -12.90
N ILE A 19 35.71 -31.14 -12.18
CA ILE A 19 36.27 -30.79 -10.88
C ILE A 19 37.27 -29.62 -11.00
N PHE A 20 38.15 -29.65 -12.00
CA PHE A 20 39.09 -28.55 -12.24
C PHE A 20 38.38 -27.28 -12.70
N SER A 21 37.30 -27.42 -13.49
CA SER A 21 36.48 -26.28 -13.91
C SER A 21 35.75 -25.65 -12.72
N ASP A 22 35.16 -26.47 -11.85
CA ASP A 22 34.51 -26.03 -10.60
C ASP A 22 35.52 -25.31 -9.68
N LEU A 23 36.76 -25.82 -9.56
CA LEU A 23 37.81 -25.17 -8.76
C LEU A 23 38.21 -23.81 -9.35
N LEU A 24 38.48 -23.78 -10.66
CA LEU A 24 38.94 -22.58 -11.37
C LEU A 24 37.88 -21.47 -11.34
N LEU A 25 36.61 -21.84 -11.45
CA LEU A 25 35.46 -20.93 -11.48
C LEU A 25 34.77 -20.78 -10.12
N SER A 26 35.36 -21.31 -9.05
CA SER A 26 34.75 -21.34 -7.72
C SER A 26 34.36 -19.96 -7.20
N GLU A 27 35.18 -18.94 -7.43
CA GLU A 27 34.87 -17.56 -7.04
C GLU A 27 33.68 -16.99 -7.83
N GLU A 28 33.63 -17.21 -9.14
CA GLU A 28 32.51 -16.77 -9.99
C GLU A 28 31.21 -17.48 -9.61
N HIS A 29 31.28 -18.78 -9.30
CA HIS A 29 30.13 -19.55 -8.82
C HIS A 29 29.62 -19.01 -7.48
N LEU A 30 30.50 -18.83 -6.49
CA LEU A 30 30.12 -18.28 -5.18
C LEU A 30 29.57 -16.85 -5.30
N SER A 31 30.16 -16.02 -6.17
CA SER A 31 29.65 -14.66 -6.42
C SER A 31 28.26 -14.69 -7.04
N LYS A 32 28.02 -15.59 -8.00
CA LYS A 32 26.72 -15.73 -8.65
C LYS A 32 25.67 -16.29 -7.69
N GLU A 33 26.01 -17.33 -6.93
CA GLU A 33 25.14 -17.90 -5.91
C GLU A 33 24.77 -16.86 -4.84
N GLY A 34 25.75 -16.10 -4.34
CA GLY A 34 25.49 -15.02 -3.38
C GLY A 34 24.61 -13.90 -3.94
N TYR A 35 24.78 -13.55 -5.22
CA TYR A 35 23.90 -12.60 -5.89
C TYR A 35 22.48 -13.15 -6.05
N ASP A 36 22.32 -14.38 -6.54
CA ASP A 36 21.03 -15.01 -6.79
C ASP A 36 20.26 -15.22 -5.48
N GLU A 37 20.94 -15.64 -4.41
CA GLU A 37 20.37 -15.77 -3.07
C GLU A 37 19.96 -14.39 -2.52
N GLY A 38 20.85 -13.41 -2.58
CA GLY A 38 20.60 -12.05 -2.11
C GLY A 38 19.43 -11.38 -2.84
N TYR A 39 19.37 -11.51 -4.16
CA TYR A 39 18.27 -11.01 -4.99
C TYR A 39 16.96 -11.71 -4.66
N THR A 40 16.96 -13.05 -4.62
CA THR A 40 15.75 -13.83 -4.32
C THR A 40 15.20 -13.48 -2.94
N LYS A 41 16.07 -13.43 -1.93
CA LYS A 41 15.68 -13.07 -0.57
C LYS A 41 15.15 -11.64 -0.51
N GLY A 42 15.89 -10.68 -1.04
CA GLY A 42 15.49 -9.27 -1.06
C GLY A 42 14.17 -9.03 -1.80
N ALA A 43 13.94 -9.70 -2.93
CA ALA A 43 12.69 -9.61 -3.67
C ALA A 43 11.51 -10.21 -2.90
N SER A 44 11.72 -11.32 -2.18
CA SER A 44 10.67 -11.96 -1.38
C SER A 44 10.30 -11.15 -0.13
N GLU A 45 11.29 -10.62 0.59
CA GLU A 45 11.09 -9.83 1.82
C GLU A 45 10.50 -8.44 1.50
N GLY A 46 11.03 -7.75 0.49
CA GLY A 46 10.56 -6.41 0.11
C GLY A 46 9.11 -6.37 -0.39
N ASN A 47 8.65 -7.44 -1.05
CA ASN A 47 7.26 -7.55 -1.51
C ASN A 47 6.27 -7.59 -0.33
N ILE A 48 6.62 -8.28 0.75
CA ILE A 48 5.76 -8.41 1.94
C ILE A 48 5.70 -7.06 2.67
N GLU A 49 6.85 -6.45 2.92
CA GLU A 49 6.93 -5.15 3.61
C GLU A 49 6.21 -4.05 2.82
N GLY A 50 6.45 -3.98 1.50
CA GLY A 50 5.78 -3.03 0.62
C GLY A 50 4.27 -3.23 0.57
N TYR A 51 3.81 -4.49 0.53
CA TYR A 51 2.38 -4.81 0.59
C TYR A 51 1.74 -4.34 1.90
N HIS A 52 2.37 -4.65 3.05
CA HIS A 52 1.85 -4.24 4.36
C HIS A 52 1.79 -2.72 4.47
N LEU A 53 2.86 -2.02 4.10
CA LEU A 53 2.90 -0.57 4.12
C LEU A 53 1.78 0.04 3.26
N GLY A 54 1.63 -0.46 2.03
CA GLY A 54 0.58 -0.01 1.11
C GLY A 54 -0.82 -0.30 1.64
N TYR A 55 -1.04 -1.49 2.21
CA TYR A 55 -2.32 -1.89 2.80
C TYR A 55 -2.70 -0.99 3.98
N HIS A 56 -1.79 -0.77 4.93
CA HIS A 56 -2.03 0.07 6.09
C HIS A 56 -2.27 1.51 5.68
N ARG A 57 -1.42 2.07 4.81
CA ARG A 57 -1.57 3.45 4.35
C ARG A 57 -2.85 3.66 3.54
N GLY A 58 -3.21 2.69 2.71
CA GLY A 58 -4.46 2.68 1.97
C GLY A 58 -5.69 2.64 2.88
N ALA A 59 -5.65 1.82 3.93
CA ALA A 59 -6.73 1.75 4.93
C ALA A 59 -6.91 3.06 5.69
N GLU A 60 -5.82 3.70 6.12
CA GLU A 60 -5.84 5.01 6.79
C GLU A 60 -6.51 6.08 5.91
N ILE A 61 -6.06 6.21 4.65
CA ILE A 61 -6.62 7.18 3.70
C ILE A 61 -8.08 6.85 3.43
N GLY A 62 -8.42 5.58 3.19
CA GLY A 62 -9.78 5.16 2.91
C GLY A 62 -10.76 5.47 4.04
N ALA A 63 -10.35 5.23 5.29
CA ALA A 63 -11.16 5.55 6.47
C ALA A 63 -11.37 7.06 6.62
N GLU A 64 -10.31 7.86 6.45
CA GLU A 64 -10.37 9.32 6.48
C GLU A 64 -11.32 9.87 5.39
N LEU A 65 -11.18 9.42 4.15
CA LEU A 65 -12.04 9.84 3.03
C LEU A 65 -13.50 9.42 3.25
N GLY A 66 -13.73 8.23 3.81
CA GLY A 66 -15.07 7.76 4.18
C GLY A 66 -15.74 8.66 5.22
N TYR A 67 -14.99 9.07 6.26
CA TYR A 67 -15.47 10.02 7.25
C TYR A 67 -15.83 11.38 6.63
N TYR A 68 -14.94 11.94 5.79
CA TYR A 68 -15.19 13.20 5.09
C TYR A 68 -16.45 13.13 4.22
N CYS A 69 -16.63 12.02 3.50
CA CYS A 69 -17.82 11.78 2.69
C CYS A 69 -19.08 11.81 3.56
N GLY A 70 -19.10 11.07 4.67
CA GLY A 70 -20.25 11.02 5.59
C GLY A 70 -20.63 12.39 6.16
N VAL A 71 -19.64 13.21 6.54
CA VAL A 71 -19.88 14.59 6.99
C VAL A 71 -20.52 15.43 5.89
N VAL A 72 -19.97 15.39 4.68
CA VAL A 72 -20.48 16.17 3.53
C VAL A 72 -21.89 15.73 3.14
N GLU A 73 -22.16 14.43 3.10
CA GLU A 73 -23.47 13.89 2.77
C GLU A 73 -24.53 14.27 3.80
N ASN A 74 -24.18 14.24 5.10
CA ASN A 74 -25.07 14.67 6.15
C ASN A 74 -25.41 16.17 6.03
N LEU A 75 -24.41 17.02 5.76
CA LEU A 75 -24.64 18.45 5.50
C LEU A 75 -25.55 18.67 4.28
N LEU A 76 -25.34 17.94 3.19
CA LEU A 76 -26.18 18.04 2.00
C LEU A 76 -27.60 17.49 2.22
N MET A 77 -27.79 16.54 3.13
CA MET A 77 -29.11 16.04 3.52
C MET A 77 -29.89 17.11 4.31
N LEU A 78 -29.26 17.72 5.32
CA LEU A 78 -29.85 18.81 6.13
C LEU A 78 -30.27 20.02 5.30
N HIS A 79 -29.62 20.27 4.16
CA HIS A 79 -30.01 21.30 3.21
C HIS A 79 -31.45 21.11 2.69
N LYS A 80 -31.84 19.87 2.40
CA LYS A 80 -33.17 19.54 1.87
C LYS A 80 -34.28 19.84 2.88
N GLU A 81 -33.93 19.88 4.15
CA GLU A 81 -34.83 20.16 5.27
C GLU A 81 -34.90 21.67 5.61
N ASN A 82 -34.22 22.53 4.84
CA ASN A 82 -34.07 23.98 5.10
C ASN A 82 -33.47 24.31 6.48
N ALA A 83 -32.62 23.43 7.02
CA ALA A 83 -32.14 23.53 8.40
C ALA A 83 -31.08 24.62 8.62
N ASP A 84 -30.24 24.92 7.62
CA ASP A 84 -29.15 25.89 7.77
C ASP A 84 -28.84 26.65 6.46
N PRO A 85 -29.02 27.99 6.42
CA PRO A 85 -28.73 28.80 5.22
C PRO A 85 -27.25 28.83 4.83
N ARG A 86 -26.33 28.46 5.73
CA ARG A 86 -24.90 28.29 5.41
C ARG A 86 -24.67 27.17 4.40
N ILE A 87 -25.54 26.17 4.36
CA ILE A 87 -25.39 25.05 3.44
C ILE A 87 -25.62 25.52 2.01
N GLU A 88 -26.72 26.23 1.74
CA GLU A 88 -27.00 26.74 0.39
C GLU A 88 -25.89 27.69 -0.09
N LYS A 89 -25.43 28.59 0.79
CA LYS A 89 -24.32 29.51 0.50
C LYS A 89 -23.03 28.78 0.11
N ASN A 90 -22.76 27.63 0.71
CA ASN A 90 -21.50 26.90 0.54
C ASN A 90 -21.65 25.58 -0.23
N LYS A 91 -22.80 25.33 -0.84
CA LYS A 91 -23.15 24.07 -1.52
C LYS A 91 -22.12 23.63 -2.55
N LYS A 92 -21.61 24.57 -3.34
CA LYS A 92 -20.55 24.30 -4.32
C LYS A 92 -19.29 23.71 -3.69
N HIS A 93 -18.90 24.13 -2.48
CA HIS A 93 -17.74 23.57 -1.78
C HIS A 93 -18.01 22.13 -1.34
N LEU A 94 -19.22 21.84 -0.86
CA LEU A 94 -19.65 20.49 -0.48
C LEU A 94 -19.68 19.55 -1.69
N GLU A 95 -20.28 19.99 -2.79
CA GLU A 95 -20.34 19.22 -4.04
C GLU A 95 -18.94 18.96 -4.62
N THR A 96 -18.07 19.98 -4.64
CA THR A 96 -16.68 19.81 -5.12
C THR A 96 -15.93 18.79 -4.28
N LEU A 97 -16.03 18.87 -2.95
CA LEU A 97 -15.37 17.94 -2.05
C LEU A 97 -15.91 16.52 -2.23
N LYS A 98 -17.24 16.36 -2.33
CA LYS A 98 -17.87 15.07 -2.60
C LYS A 98 -17.37 14.47 -3.92
N THR A 99 -17.36 15.25 -5.00
CA THR A 99 -16.88 14.77 -6.31
C THR A 99 -15.42 14.34 -6.26
N LEU A 100 -14.54 15.08 -5.58
CA LEU A 100 -13.14 14.70 -5.45
C LEU A 100 -12.97 13.37 -4.71
N ILE A 101 -13.73 13.16 -3.63
CA ILE A 101 -13.73 11.91 -2.87
C ILE A 101 -14.26 10.75 -3.74
N GLU A 102 -15.36 10.94 -4.47
CA GLU A 102 -15.95 9.92 -5.35
C GLU A 102 -15.05 9.58 -6.55
N SER A 103 -14.29 10.55 -7.05
CA SER A 103 -13.31 10.36 -8.13
C SER A 103 -11.96 9.81 -7.66
N PHE A 104 -11.78 9.61 -6.35
CA PHE A 104 -10.51 9.13 -5.82
C PHE A 104 -10.18 7.73 -6.40
N PRO A 105 -8.94 7.47 -6.85
CA PRO A 105 -8.57 6.23 -7.51
C PRO A 105 -8.86 4.99 -6.65
N LYS A 106 -9.48 3.98 -7.25
CA LYS A 106 -9.77 2.69 -6.60
C LYS A 106 -8.65 1.66 -6.78
N HIS A 107 -7.74 1.92 -7.70
CA HIS A 107 -6.60 1.08 -8.02
C HIS A 107 -5.34 1.93 -8.06
N ASN A 108 -4.22 1.35 -7.64
CA ASN A 108 -2.93 2.01 -7.67
C ASN A 108 -2.42 2.13 -9.12
N SER A 109 -1.84 3.28 -9.46
CA SER A 109 -1.26 3.58 -10.78
C SER A 109 -0.06 4.50 -10.58
N GLU A 110 1.03 4.24 -11.30
CA GLU A 110 2.28 5.01 -11.16
C GLU A 110 2.15 6.46 -11.66
N GLU A 111 1.16 6.70 -12.51
CA GLU A 111 0.86 8.01 -13.09
C GLU A 111 0.08 8.93 -12.14
N VAL A 112 -0.44 8.38 -11.03
CA VAL A 112 -1.34 9.10 -10.13
C VAL A 112 -0.70 9.32 -8.77
N ASP A 113 -0.51 10.59 -8.41
CA ASP A 113 -0.10 10.98 -7.07
C ASP A 113 -1.30 10.95 -6.10
N ILE A 114 -1.56 9.77 -5.53
CA ILE A 114 -2.64 9.56 -4.56
C ILE A 114 -2.46 10.39 -3.28
N LEU A 115 -1.22 10.74 -2.92
CA LEU A 115 -0.93 11.52 -1.72
C LEU A 115 -1.29 12.99 -1.93
N ALA A 116 -0.92 13.56 -3.07
CA ALA A 116 -1.32 14.92 -3.45
C ALA A 116 -2.85 15.05 -3.59
N LEU A 117 -3.52 14.04 -4.15
CA LEU A 117 -4.99 14.00 -4.20
C LEU A 117 -5.60 13.98 -2.79
N ALA A 118 -5.07 13.14 -1.89
CA ALA A 118 -5.54 13.08 -0.51
C ALA A 118 -5.32 14.42 0.23
N ASP A 119 -4.18 15.08 0.04
CA ASP A 119 -3.88 16.38 0.65
C ASP A 119 -4.78 17.51 0.13
N ASN A 120 -5.12 17.49 -1.15
CA ASN A 120 -6.10 18.41 -1.72
C ASN A 120 -7.48 18.21 -1.06
N ILE A 121 -7.92 16.95 -0.92
CA ILE A 121 -9.17 16.62 -0.24
C ILE A 121 -9.15 17.09 1.23
N ARG A 122 -8.07 16.82 1.98
CA ARG A 122 -7.90 17.29 3.37
C ARG A 122 -8.00 18.80 3.48
N THR A 123 -7.37 19.53 2.56
CA THR A 123 -7.40 21.00 2.53
C THR A 123 -8.81 21.52 2.33
N LEU A 124 -9.56 20.93 1.39
CA LEU A 124 -10.95 21.30 1.15
C LEU A 124 -11.87 20.90 2.30
N PHE A 125 -11.64 19.74 2.93
CA PHE A 125 -12.39 19.33 4.11
C PHE A 125 -12.18 20.31 5.28
N LYS A 126 -10.93 20.69 5.58
CA LYS A 126 -10.63 21.72 6.60
C LYS A 126 -11.34 23.03 6.31
N LYS A 127 -11.40 23.45 5.05
CA LYS A 127 -12.16 24.64 4.61
C LYS A 127 -13.66 24.49 4.90
N VAL A 128 -14.24 23.34 4.58
CA VAL A 128 -15.65 23.02 4.90
C VAL A 128 -15.87 23.08 6.41
N CYS A 129 -15.05 22.40 7.22
CA CYS A 129 -15.14 22.44 8.68
C CYS A 129 -15.13 23.86 9.24
N ALA A 130 -14.25 24.73 8.73
CA ALA A 130 -14.20 26.14 9.14
C ALA A 130 -15.49 26.92 8.82
N LEU A 131 -16.13 26.65 7.68
CA LEU A 131 -17.38 27.30 7.27
C LEU A 131 -18.58 26.89 8.14
N PHE A 132 -18.60 25.63 8.57
CA PHE A 132 -19.70 25.06 9.36
C PHE A 132 -19.44 25.08 10.87
N LYS A 133 -18.23 25.46 11.30
CA LYS A 133 -17.76 25.42 12.71
C LYS A 133 -17.74 24.00 13.28
N ILE A 134 -17.31 23.05 12.45
CA ILE A 134 -17.11 21.64 12.83
C ILE A 134 -15.63 21.45 13.12
N ASP A 135 -15.30 20.55 14.04
CA ASP A 135 -13.91 20.13 14.22
C ASP A 135 -13.39 19.44 12.95
N ALA A 136 -12.18 19.79 12.54
CA ALA A 136 -11.54 19.21 11.37
C ALA A 136 -10.78 17.92 11.68
N ALA A 137 -10.62 17.57 12.96
CA ALA A 137 -9.97 16.33 13.36
C ALA A 137 -10.78 15.10 12.94
N TYR A 138 -10.09 14.10 12.38
CA TYR A 138 -10.68 12.77 12.21
C TYR A 138 -10.62 12.02 13.55
N PRO A 139 -11.77 11.69 14.17
CA PRO A 139 -11.79 11.19 15.55
C PRO A 139 -11.15 9.82 15.76
N GLU A 140 -10.94 9.05 14.70
CA GLU A 140 -10.41 7.68 14.77
C GLU A 140 -9.00 7.55 14.19
N ALA A 141 -8.30 8.67 13.98
CA ALA A 141 -6.93 8.67 13.47
C ALA A 141 -6.00 7.78 14.33
N ASP A 142 -6.15 7.84 15.66
CA ASP A 142 -5.32 7.07 16.60
C ASP A 142 -5.65 5.56 16.64
N LYS A 143 -6.79 5.15 16.06
CA LYS A 143 -7.23 3.73 16.05
C LYS A 143 -6.71 2.95 14.86
N LEU A 144 -6.07 3.62 13.90
CA LEU A 144 -5.56 3.04 12.66
C LEU A 144 -4.03 2.86 12.67
N SER A 145 -3.38 3.00 13.83
CA SER A 145 -1.97 2.63 13.97
C SER A 145 -1.85 1.11 13.94
N PHE A 146 -1.22 0.59 12.89
CA PHE A 146 -0.88 -0.82 12.75
C PHE A 146 0.56 -1.09 13.19
#